data_AF-A0A382P742-F1
#
_entry.id   AF-A0A382P742-F1
#
_cell.length_a   1.000
_cell.length_b   1.000
_cell.length_c   1.000
_cell.angle_alpha   90.00
_cell.angle_beta   90.00
_cell.angle_gamma   90.00
#
_symmetry.space_group_name_H-M   'P 1'
#
loop_
_entity.id
_entity.type
_entity.pdbx_description
1 polymer ?
#
loop_
_entity_poly.entity_id
_entity_poly.type
_entity_poly.pdbx_seq_one_letter_code
_entity_poly.pdbx_strand_id
1 'polypeptide(L)'
;MRNKFTKYSLPVTLIILFSGFLISKWIYRPRFTLSEDELMEAISREVTIYRDTWGVPHIFGKTDPDAAFGLAYAHSEDDFSTIQDVIIMVKQKSGLFKGKDGAVTDFLMEWLRIYESVDKFYHSHLSPDVKLLMEGYCQGINLFAHENNDEI
;
A
#
# COMPACT_ATOMS: atom_id res chain seq x y z
N MET A 1 -3.55 59.89 13.58
CA MET A 1 -4.31 58.80 14.23
C MET A 1 -4.02 57.50 13.48
N ARG A 2 -3.20 56.62 14.05
CA ARG A 2 -2.75 55.38 13.38
C ARG A 2 -3.88 54.36 13.41
N ASN A 3 -4.41 54.02 12.24
CA ASN A 3 -5.67 53.31 12.05
C ASN A 3 -5.60 51.91 12.71
N LYS A 4 -6.44 51.63 13.72
CA LYS A 4 -6.43 50.32 14.43
C LYS A 4 -6.71 49.15 13.46
N PHE A 5 -7.34 49.41 12.32
CA PHE A 5 -7.58 48.44 11.25
C PHE A 5 -6.29 47.84 10.66
N THR A 6 -5.20 48.60 10.52
CA THR A 6 -3.94 48.07 9.97
C THR A 6 -3.14 47.26 10.99
N LYS A 7 -3.47 47.35 12.29
CA LYS A 7 -2.80 46.59 13.35
C LYS A 7 -3.20 45.10 13.33
N TYR A 8 -4.42 44.80 12.88
CA TYR A 8 -4.96 43.44 12.86
C TYR A 8 -5.02 42.81 11.46
N SER A 9 -4.83 43.58 10.39
CA SER A 9 -4.86 43.04 9.02
C SER A 9 -3.72 42.05 8.75
N LEU A 10 -2.49 42.36 9.20
CA LEU A 10 -1.32 41.50 8.99
C LEU A 10 -1.44 40.10 9.65
N PRO A 11 -1.80 39.96 10.94
CA PRO A 11 -1.98 38.65 11.55
C PRO A 11 -3.17 37.88 10.96
N VAL A 12 -4.25 38.55 10.55
CA VAL A 12 -5.39 37.89 9.88
C VAL A 12 -4.98 37.32 8.53
N THR A 13 -4.22 38.07 7.71
CA THR A 13 -3.70 37.56 6.44
C THR A 13 -2.76 36.37 6.64
N LEU A 14 -1.90 36.39 7.68
CA LEU A 14 -1.03 35.26 8.01
C LEU A 14 -1.81 34.01 8.42
N ILE A 15 -2.89 34.16 9.20
CA ILE A 15 -3.76 33.04 9.57
C ILE A 15 -4.44 32.45 8.33
N ILE A 16 -4.96 33.28 7.42
CA ILE A 16 -5.60 32.81 6.19
C ILE A 16 -4.63 32.04 5.30
N LEU A 17 -3.40 32.54 5.13
CA LEU A 17 -2.35 31.86 4.37
C LEU A 17 -1.95 30.53 5.02
N PHE A 18 -1.82 30.50 6.35
CA PHE A 18 -1.50 29.29 7.09
C PHE A 18 -2.62 28.25 7.01
N SER A 19 -3.89 28.66 7.16
CA SER A 19 -5.03 27.77 6.95
C SER A 19 -5.12 27.28 5.51
N GLY A 20 -4.85 28.14 4.53
CA GLY A 20 -4.80 27.76 3.11
C GLY A 20 -3.70 26.73 2.83
N PHE A 21 -2.53 26.86 3.48
CA PHE A 21 -1.45 25.88 3.39
C PHE A 21 -1.81 24.54 4.03
N LEU A 22 -2.48 24.54 5.20
CA LEU A 22 -2.96 23.32 5.84
C LEU A 22 -4.07 22.62 5.01
N ILE A 23 -4.99 23.40 4.44
CA ILE A 23 -6.04 22.90 3.54
C ILE A 23 -5.42 22.33 2.27
N SER A 24 -4.42 23.03 1.69
CA SER A 24 -3.68 22.52 0.53
C SER A 24 -3.00 21.19 0.85
N LYS A 25 -2.34 21.05 2.01
CA LYS A 25 -1.76 19.78 2.47
C LYS A 25 -2.80 18.69 2.71
N TRP A 26 -3.99 19.06 3.16
CA TRP A 26 -5.10 18.12 3.37
C TRP A 26 -5.71 17.64 2.05
N ILE A 27 -5.80 18.53 1.05
CA ILE A 27 -6.26 18.21 -0.32
C ILE A 27 -5.20 17.39 -1.08
N TYR A 28 -3.92 17.72 -0.95
CA TYR A 28 -2.80 17.01 -1.57
C TYR A 28 -2.34 15.83 -0.70
N ARG A 29 -3.19 14.82 -0.55
CA ARG A 29 -2.75 13.50 -0.09
C ARG A 29 -2.25 12.69 -1.30
N PRO A 30 -1.00 12.22 -1.30
CA PRO A 30 -0.52 11.37 -2.39
C PRO A 30 -1.38 10.11 -2.44
N ARG A 31 -1.97 9.84 -3.61
CA ARG A 31 -2.76 8.64 -3.87
C ARG A 31 -1.87 7.57 -4.48
N PHE A 32 -2.04 6.34 -4.06
CA PHE A 32 -1.46 5.21 -4.77
C PHE A 32 -2.23 4.97 -6.07
N THR A 33 -1.56 5.12 -7.19
CA THR A 33 -2.15 4.93 -8.51
C THR A 33 -1.30 4.01 -9.35
N LEU A 34 -1.92 2.96 -9.89
CA LEU A 34 -1.29 2.13 -10.90
C LEU A 34 -1.12 2.91 -12.20
N SER A 35 -0.10 2.56 -12.98
CA SER A 35 -0.01 3.01 -14.37
C SER A 35 -1.16 2.44 -15.19
N GLU A 36 -1.45 3.06 -16.35
CA GLU A 36 -2.51 2.58 -17.24
C GLU A 36 -2.28 1.12 -17.65
N ASP A 37 -1.04 0.74 -17.95
CA ASP A 37 -0.68 -0.62 -18.35
C ASP A 37 -0.91 -1.63 -17.22
N GLU A 38 -0.45 -1.32 -16.00
CA GLU A 38 -0.65 -2.18 -14.82
C GLU A 38 -2.13 -2.33 -14.48
N LEU A 39 -2.91 -1.24 -14.58
CA LEU A 39 -4.34 -1.28 -14.34
C LEU A 39 -5.06 -2.13 -15.39
N MET A 40 -4.75 -1.95 -16.67
CA MET A 40 -5.34 -2.73 -17.76
C MET A 40 -5.00 -4.22 -17.63
N GLU A 41 -3.76 -4.54 -17.27
CA GLU A 41 -3.36 -5.92 -16.99
C GLU A 41 -4.18 -6.50 -15.83
N ALA A 42 -4.25 -5.81 -14.69
CA ALA A 42 -4.96 -6.27 -13.51
C ALA A 42 -6.46 -6.50 -13.78
N ILE A 43 -7.16 -5.57 -14.44
CA ILE A 43 -8.60 -5.70 -14.72
C ILE A 43 -8.90 -6.71 -15.84
N SER A 44 -7.90 -7.05 -16.68
CA SER A 44 -8.08 -8.05 -17.74
C SER A 44 -8.11 -9.48 -17.21
N ARG A 45 -7.70 -9.71 -15.96
CA ARG A 45 -7.68 -11.03 -15.32
C ARG A 45 -9.10 -11.53 -15.08
N GLU A 46 -9.41 -12.70 -15.64
CA GLU A 46 -10.70 -13.34 -15.45
C GLU A 46 -10.68 -14.19 -14.17
N VAL A 47 -11.07 -13.58 -13.05
CA VAL A 47 -11.12 -14.21 -11.73
C VAL A 47 -12.52 -14.08 -11.15
N THR A 48 -13.02 -15.16 -10.55
CA THR A 48 -14.30 -15.17 -9.83
C THR A 48 -14.07 -15.54 -8.38
N ILE A 49 -14.61 -14.74 -7.47
CA ILE A 49 -14.53 -14.95 -6.02
C ILE A 49 -15.95 -15.17 -5.51
N TYR A 50 -16.22 -16.37 -5.00
CA TYR A 50 -17.47 -16.67 -4.30
C TYR A 50 -17.20 -16.68 -2.80
N ARG A 51 -18.02 -16.01 -2.00
CA ARG A 51 -17.93 -16.11 -0.53
C ARG A 51 -19.08 -16.97 -0.01
N ASP A 52 -18.75 -17.87 0.90
CA ASP A 52 -19.76 -18.67 1.59
C ASP A 52 -20.48 -17.88 2.68
N THR A 53 -21.36 -18.54 3.44
CA THR A 53 -22.13 -17.90 4.53
C THR A 53 -21.27 -17.38 5.69
N TRP A 54 -20.02 -17.84 5.79
CA TRP A 54 -19.05 -17.44 6.80
C TRP A 54 -18.04 -16.42 6.26
N GLY A 55 -18.19 -16.00 5.00
CA GLY A 55 -17.30 -15.07 4.33
C GLY A 55 -16.05 -15.72 3.75
N VAL A 56 -15.89 -17.05 3.81
CA VAL A 56 -14.69 -17.73 3.30
C VAL A 56 -14.64 -17.63 1.76
N PRO A 57 -13.56 -17.10 1.17
CA PRO A 57 -13.46 -16.94 -0.27
C PRO A 57 -13.10 -18.26 -0.97
N HIS A 58 -13.89 -18.62 -1.97
CA HIS A 58 -13.62 -19.66 -2.96
C HIS A 58 -13.25 -18.98 -4.28
N ILE A 59 -11.97 -19.06 -4.64
CA ILE A 59 -11.40 -18.31 -5.75
C ILE A 59 -11.18 -19.22 -6.95
N PHE A 60 -11.64 -18.76 -8.13
CA PHE A 60 -11.52 -19.46 -9.39
C PHE A 60 -10.83 -18.55 -10.41
N GLY A 61 -9.58 -18.90 -10.76
CA GLY A 61 -8.84 -18.29 -11.87
C GLY A 61 -8.58 -19.31 -12.98
N LYS A 62 -8.32 -18.84 -14.20
CA LYS A 62 -7.96 -19.73 -15.33
C LYS A 62 -6.56 -20.32 -15.18
N THR A 63 -5.66 -19.59 -14.54
CA THR A 63 -4.27 -19.98 -14.27
C THR A 63 -3.94 -19.79 -12.79
N ASP A 64 -2.85 -20.41 -12.31
CA ASP A 64 -2.43 -20.25 -10.91
C ASP A 64 -2.15 -18.78 -10.53
N PRO A 65 -1.49 -17.94 -11.38
CA PRO A 65 -1.38 -16.50 -11.13
C PRO A 65 -2.72 -15.77 -11.01
N ASP A 66 -3.73 -16.16 -11.79
CA ASP A 66 -5.08 -15.59 -11.69
C ASP A 66 -5.74 -15.96 -10.36
N ALA A 67 -5.58 -17.21 -9.92
CA ALA A 67 -6.06 -17.63 -8.61
C ALA A 67 -5.33 -16.90 -7.46
N ALA A 68 -4.02 -16.70 -7.58
CA ALA A 68 -3.23 -15.93 -6.60
C ALA A 68 -3.63 -14.45 -6.58
N PHE A 69 -3.96 -13.86 -7.73
CA PHE A 69 -4.52 -12.52 -7.83
C PHE A 69 -5.84 -12.41 -7.06
N GLY A 70 -6.78 -13.33 -7.28
CA GLY A 70 -8.05 -13.34 -6.55
C GLY A 70 -7.88 -13.55 -5.05
N LEU A 71 -6.92 -14.39 -4.66
CA LEU A 71 -6.57 -14.60 -3.26
C LEU A 71 -6.06 -13.33 -2.59
N ALA A 72 -5.13 -12.64 -3.24
CA ALA A 72 -4.61 -11.37 -2.75
C ALA A 72 -5.70 -10.31 -2.61
N TYR A 73 -6.58 -10.20 -3.60
CA TYR A 73 -7.69 -9.25 -3.56
C TYR A 73 -8.64 -9.58 -2.40
N ALA A 74 -9.09 -10.82 -2.26
CA ALA A 74 -9.95 -11.25 -1.15
C ALA A 74 -9.30 -11.08 0.23
N HIS A 75 -8.00 -11.37 0.36
CA HIS A 75 -7.25 -11.10 1.59
C HIS A 75 -7.23 -9.61 1.93
N SER A 76 -7.11 -8.76 0.92
CA SER A 76 -7.07 -7.31 1.11
C SER A 76 -8.45 -6.79 1.51
N GLU A 77 -9.54 -7.30 0.93
CA GLU A 77 -10.90 -7.01 1.39
C GLU A 77 -11.12 -7.36 2.88
N ASP A 78 -10.52 -8.46 3.35
CA ASP A 78 -10.75 -8.97 4.71
C ASP A 78 -9.87 -8.31 5.78
N ASP A 79 -8.60 -8.06 5.47
CA ASP A 79 -7.64 -7.47 6.42
C ASP A 79 -6.45 -6.80 5.71
N PHE A 80 -6.74 -5.73 4.96
CA PHE A 80 -5.70 -4.94 4.32
C PHE A 80 -4.69 -4.36 5.32
N SER A 81 -5.15 -3.97 6.51
CA SER A 81 -4.32 -3.35 7.54
C SER A 81 -3.16 -4.24 8.00
N THR A 82 -3.41 -5.54 8.19
CA THR A 82 -2.35 -6.50 8.54
C THR A 82 -1.37 -6.69 7.38
N ILE A 83 -1.85 -6.72 6.14
CA ILE A 83 -0.98 -6.79 4.95
C ILE A 83 -0.06 -5.56 4.88
N GLN A 84 -0.59 -4.37 5.10
CA GLN A 84 0.20 -3.13 5.14
C GLN A 84 1.26 -3.17 6.24
N ASP A 85 0.90 -3.66 7.43
CA ASP A 85 1.84 -3.85 8.55
C ASP A 85 2.99 -4.81 8.17
N VAL A 86 2.68 -5.90 7.48
CA VAL A 86 3.69 -6.82 6.94
C VAL A 86 4.57 -6.13 5.89
N ILE A 87 3.99 -5.34 4.98
CA ILE A 87 4.74 -4.57 3.96
C ILE A 87 5.70 -3.57 4.64
N ILE A 88 5.24 -2.86 5.67
CA ILE A 88 6.06 -1.92 6.45
C ILE A 88 7.23 -2.65 7.14
N MET A 89 6.95 -3.80 7.75
CA MET A 89 7.94 -4.66 8.37
C MET A 89 8.98 -5.16 7.38
N VAL A 90 8.56 -5.76 6.26
CA VAL A 90 9.51 -6.27 5.29
C VAL A 90 10.36 -5.14 4.73
N LYS A 91 9.79 -3.95 4.47
CA LYS A 91 10.50 -2.74 4.01
C LYS A 91 11.43 -2.09 5.04
N GLN A 92 11.61 -2.68 6.23
CA GLN A 92 12.44 -2.15 7.31
C GLN A 92 12.03 -0.72 7.71
N LYS A 93 10.71 -0.47 7.74
CA LYS A 93 10.13 0.82 8.16
C LYS A 93 9.31 0.69 9.45
N SER A 94 9.35 -0.43 10.15
CA SER A 94 8.55 -0.61 11.37
C SER A 94 8.88 0.42 12.43
N GLY A 95 10.14 0.82 12.58
CA GLY A 95 10.57 1.84 13.53
C GLY A 95 9.98 3.22 13.24
N LEU A 96 9.66 3.53 11.99
CA LEU A 96 9.00 4.79 11.61
C LEU A 96 7.55 4.84 12.11
N PHE A 97 6.84 3.71 12.08
CA PHE A 97 5.41 3.65 12.43
C PHE A 97 5.17 3.23 13.88
N LYS A 98 5.98 2.30 14.40
CA LYS A 98 5.83 1.67 15.72
C LYS A 98 6.91 2.11 16.71
N GLY A 99 7.75 3.07 16.35
CA GLY A 99 8.78 3.64 17.23
C GLY A 99 9.84 2.61 17.64
N LYS A 100 10.23 2.64 18.91
CA LYS A 100 11.35 1.83 19.41
C LYS A 100 11.10 0.32 19.27
N ASP A 101 9.86 -0.12 19.44
CA ASP A 101 9.50 -1.54 19.33
C ASP A 101 9.60 -2.02 17.88
N GLY A 102 9.18 -1.18 16.92
CA GLY A 102 9.36 -1.45 15.49
C GLY A 102 10.82 -1.47 15.06
N ALA A 103 11.67 -0.60 15.63
CA ALA A 103 13.08 -0.52 15.27
C ALA A 103 13.87 -1.81 15.61
N VAL A 104 13.43 -2.58 16.60
CA VAL A 104 14.00 -3.90 16.90
C VAL A 104 13.78 -4.85 15.72
N THR A 105 12.60 -4.81 15.11
CA THR A 105 12.28 -5.64 13.94
C THR A 105 13.10 -5.23 12.72
N ASP A 106 13.23 -3.92 12.46
CA ASP A 106 14.05 -3.42 11.36
C ASP A 106 15.53 -3.84 11.51
N PHE A 107 16.06 -3.78 12.74
CA PHE A 107 17.41 -4.25 13.05
C PHE A 107 17.57 -5.75 12.77
N LEU A 108 16.61 -6.58 13.19
CA LEU A 108 16.67 -8.02 12.95
C LEU A 108 16.63 -8.36 11.45
N MET A 109 15.77 -7.68 10.68
CA MET A 109 15.69 -7.84 9.23
C MET A 109 17.01 -7.51 8.54
N GLU A 110 17.69 -6.44 8.98
CA GLU A 110 19.02 -6.06 8.47
C GLU A 110 20.11 -7.05 8.91
N TRP A 111 20.12 -7.41 10.19
CA TRP A 111 21.10 -8.32 10.77
C TRP A 111 21.07 -9.69 10.09
N LEU A 112 19.87 -10.19 9.77
CA LEU A 112 19.65 -11.44 9.05
C LEU A 112 19.83 -11.29 7.53
N ARG A 113 20.05 -10.07 7.03
CA ARG A 113 20.31 -9.77 5.61
C ARG A 113 19.21 -10.33 4.71
N ILE A 114 17.95 -10.15 5.12
CA ILE A 114 16.81 -10.74 4.41
C ILE A 114 16.73 -10.19 2.98
N TYR A 115 16.80 -8.87 2.81
CA TYR A 115 16.79 -8.26 1.47
C TYR A 115 17.98 -8.66 0.61
N GLU A 116 19.20 -8.61 1.15
CA GLU A 116 20.41 -9.03 0.43
C GLU A 116 20.27 -10.49 -0.06
N SER A 117 19.72 -11.37 0.78
CA SER A 117 19.49 -12.77 0.44
C SER A 117 18.44 -12.92 -0.66
N VAL A 118 17.32 -12.19 -0.57
CA VAL A 118 16.29 -12.20 -1.62
C VAL A 118 16.89 -11.70 -2.94
N ASP A 119 17.56 -10.55 -2.97
CA ASP A 119 18.16 -10.01 -4.21
C ASP A 119 19.16 -10.99 -4.83
N LYS A 120 19.98 -11.62 -4.00
CA LYS A 120 20.98 -12.59 -4.45
C LYS A 120 20.36 -13.86 -5.05
N PHE A 121 19.26 -14.35 -4.46
CA PHE A 121 18.73 -15.67 -4.79
C PHE A 121 17.44 -15.64 -5.61
N TYR A 122 16.73 -14.52 -5.70
CA TYR A 122 15.44 -14.40 -6.40
C TYR A 122 15.52 -14.89 -7.84
N HIS A 123 16.55 -14.47 -8.58
CA HIS A 123 16.70 -14.86 -9.98
C HIS A 123 17.16 -16.31 -10.16
N SER A 124 17.97 -16.84 -9.24
CA SER A 124 18.66 -18.12 -9.38
C SER A 124 17.94 -19.31 -8.75
N HIS A 125 17.14 -19.10 -7.70
CA HIS A 125 16.54 -20.18 -6.91
C HIS A 125 15.04 -20.34 -7.11
N LEU A 126 14.35 -19.32 -7.65
CA LEU A 126 12.91 -19.39 -7.92
C LEU A 126 12.65 -19.76 -9.38
N SER A 127 11.77 -20.73 -9.60
CA SER A 127 11.29 -21.09 -10.93
C SER A 127 10.48 -19.92 -11.54
N PRO A 128 10.40 -19.86 -12.88
CA PRO A 128 9.54 -18.87 -13.55
C PRO A 128 8.09 -18.90 -13.06
N ASP A 129 7.52 -20.10 -12.87
CA ASP A 129 6.12 -20.26 -12.46
C ASP A 129 5.84 -19.68 -11.06
N VAL A 130 6.77 -19.85 -10.12
CA VAL A 130 6.63 -19.27 -8.77
C VAL A 130 6.68 -17.75 -8.83
N LYS A 131 7.52 -17.17 -9.70
CA LYS A 131 7.57 -15.71 -9.89
C LYS A 131 6.26 -15.19 -10.47
N LEU A 132 5.68 -15.88 -11.46
CA LEU A 132 4.38 -15.52 -12.02
C LEU A 132 3.27 -15.60 -10.98
N LEU A 133 3.29 -16.61 -10.11
CA LEU A 133 2.35 -16.74 -9.01
C LEU A 133 2.45 -15.55 -8.03
N MET A 134 3.68 -15.19 -7.62
CA MET A 134 3.93 -14.05 -6.75
C MET A 134 3.53 -12.72 -7.41
N GLU A 135 3.79 -12.57 -8.71
CA GLU A 135 3.39 -11.40 -9.48
C GLU A 135 1.87 -11.24 -9.49
N GLY A 136 1.12 -12.32 -9.76
CA GLY A 136 -0.34 -12.33 -9.67
C GLY A 136 -0.85 -11.88 -8.30
N TYR A 137 -0.24 -12.40 -7.22
CA TYR A 137 -0.58 -11.98 -5.86
C TYR A 137 -0.30 -10.49 -5.61
N CYS A 138 0.87 -9.98 -6.03
CA CYS A 138 1.22 -8.55 -5.91
C CYS A 138 0.23 -7.67 -6.69
N GLN A 139 -0.15 -8.07 -7.90
CA GLN A 139 -1.11 -7.34 -8.72
C GLN A 139 -2.49 -7.27 -8.06
N GLY A 140 -2.93 -8.32 -7.35
CA GLY A 140 -4.19 -8.31 -6.61
C GLY A 140 -4.21 -7.30 -5.45
N ILE A 141 -3.14 -7.26 -4.66
CA ILE A 141 -2.96 -6.25 -3.59
C ILE A 141 -2.93 -4.85 -4.19
N ASN A 142 -2.17 -4.67 -5.27
CA ASN A 142 -1.99 -3.38 -5.92
C ASN A 142 -3.31 -2.84 -6.50
N LEU A 143 -4.14 -3.70 -7.10
CA LEU A 143 -5.45 -3.29 -7.59
C LEU A 143 -6.36 -2.87 -6.42
N PHE A 144 -6.42 -3.65 -5.35
CA PHE A 144 -7.19 -3.29 -4.16
C PHE A 144 -6.75 -1.94 -3.58
N ALA A 145 -5.44 -1.73 -3.46
CA ALA A 145 -4.84 -0.47 -3.00
C ALA A 145 -5.18 0.72 -3.93
N HIS A 146 -5.20 0.49 -5.25
CA HIS A 146 -5.57 1.51 -6.21
C HIS A 146 -7.04 1.95 -6.05
N GLU A 147 -7.94 0.99 -5.83
CA GLU A 147 -9.37 1.23 -5.68
C GLU A 147 -9.72 1.83 -4.31
N ASN A 148 -9.02 1.43 -3.25
CA ASN A 148 -9.29 1.80 -1.84
C ASN A 148 -8.22 2.74 -1.28
N ASN A 149 -8.00 3.85 -1.97
CA ASN A 149 -6.96 4.83 -1.63
C ASN A 149 -7.15 5.52 -0.27
N ASP A 150 -8.35 5.49 0.29
CA ASP A 150 -8.66 6.02 1.61
C ASP A 150 -8.21 5.11 2.76
N GLU A 151 -7.89 3.85 2.46
CA GLU A 151 -7.33 2.89 3.41
C GLU A 151 -5.79 2.88 3.45
N ILE A 152 -5.11 3.77 2.70
CA ILE A 152 -3.64 3.87 2.58
C ILE A 152 -3.06 5.04 3.39
#